data_AF-A0AA35YLU3-F1
#
_entry.id   AF-A0AA35YLU3-F1
#
_cell.length_a   1.000
_cell.length_b   1.000
_cell.length_c   1.000
_cell.angle_alpha   90.00
_cell.angle_beta   90.00
_cell.angle_gamma   90.00
#
_symmetry.space_group_name_H-M   'P 1'
#
loop_
_entity.id
_entity.type
_entity.pdbx_description
1 polymer ?
#
loop_
_entity_poly.entity_id
_entity_poly.type
_entity_poly.pdbx_seq_one_letter_code
_entity_poly.pdbx_strand_id
1 'polypeptide(L)'
;MLGGPGLESVVDQIISVITNDGRNIVGVLKGFDQATNIILDESHERVYSTKEGVQQLVLGLYIIRGDNISIIGELDEELDASLDLAEVRAHPLRPVIH
;
A
#
# COMPACT_ATOMS: atom_id res chain seq x y z
N MET A 1 -2.91 25.37 15.02
CA MET A 1 -3.36 24.00 15.31
C MET A 1 -4.22 23.56 14.13
N LEU A 2 -3.62 23.09 13.05
CA LEU A 2 -4.34 22.64 11.85
C LEU A 2 -4.30 21.11 11.84
N GLY A 3 -5.20 20.48 12.59
CA GLY A 3 -5.49 19.06 12.43
C GLY A 3 -6.27 18.87 11.14
N GLY A 4 -5.56 18.63 10.03
CA GLY A 4 -6.14 17.85 8.93
C GLY A 4 -6.19 16.37 9.32
N PRO A 5 -6.96 15.52 8.62
CA PRO A 5 -6.90 14.08 8.85
C PRO A 5 -5.53 13.60 8.38
N GLY A 6 -4.57 13.52 9.31
CA GLY A 6 -3.28 12.91 9.04
C GLY A 6 -3.38 11.40 9.16
N LEU A 7 -2.23 10.73 9.02
CA LEU A 7 -2.15 9.28 9.09
C LEU A 7 -2.13 8.77 10.54
N GLU A 8 -2.28 9.63 11.54
CA GLU A 8 -2.23 9.24 12.97
C GLU A 8 -3.22 8.13 13.30
N SER A 9 -4.43 8.20 12.73
CA SER A 9 -5.50 7.22 12.97
C SER A 9 -5.21 5.82 12.41
N VAL A 10 -4.27 5.72 11.45
CA VAL A 10 -3.91 4.47 10.78
C VAL A 10 -2.49 4.01 11.12
N VAL A 11 -1.84 4.64 12.10
CA VAL A 11 -0.57 4.12 12.67
C VAL A 11 -0.84 2.79 13.36
N ASP A 12 0.10 1.86 13.19
CA ASP A 12 0.03 0.46 13.62
C ASP A 12 -1.12 -0.36 13.00
N GLN A 13 -1.83 0.19 12.01
CA GLN A 13 -2.80 -0.52 11.20
C GLN A 13 -2.15 -1.03 9.90
N ILE A 14 -2.77 -2.07 9.31
CA ILE A 14 -2.42 -2.52 7.96
C ILE A 14 -2.99 -1.53 6.95
N ILE A 15 -2.12 -1.02 6.08
CA ILE A 15 -2.48 -0.10 5.01
C ILE A 15 -2.05 -0.64 3.64
N SER A 16 -2.80 -0.26 2.62
CA SER A 16 -2.47 -0.43 1.21
C SER A 16 -2.00 0.90 0.63
N VAL A 17 -0.86 0.89 -0.04
CA VAL A 17 -0.20 2.06 -0.61
C VAL A 17 -0.07 1.89 -2.11
N ILE A 18 -0.67 2.80 -2.87
CA ILE A 18 -0.45 2.90 -4.32
C ILE A 18 0.59 3.97 -4.59
N THR A 19 1.66 3.59 -5.28
CA THR A 19 2.74 4.50 -5.67
C THR A 19 2.49 5.10 -7.07
N ASN A 20 3.17 6.19 -7.38
CA ASN A 20 3.01 6.90 -8.67
C ASN A 20 3.41 6.06 -9.88
N ASP A 21 4.26 5.04 -9.71
CA ASP A 21 4.64 4.08 -10.75
C ASP A 21 3.69 2.89 -10.86
N GLY A 22 2.59 2.87 -10.08
CA GLY A 22 1.52 1.87 -10.19
C GLY A 22 1.74 0.60 -9.35
N ARG A 23 2.61 0.63 -8.34
CA ARG A 23 2.80 -0.51 -7.43
C ARG A 23 1.77 -0.46 -6.31
N ASN A 24 1.37 -1.62 -5.83
CA ASN A 24 0.53 -1.78 -4.65
C ASN A 24 1.35 -2.45 -3.54
N ILE A 25 1.63 -1.71 -2.47
CA ILE A 25 2.41 -2.19 -1.33
C ILE A 25 1.51 -2.21 -0.11
N VAL A 26 1.41 -3.38 0.52
CA VAL A 26 0.65 -3.59 1.76
C VAL A 26 1.63 -3.80 2.91
N GLY A 27 1.37 -3.18 4.06
CA GLY A 27 2.18 -3.36 5.26
C GLY A 27 1.64 -2.58 6.46
N VAL A 28 2.27 -2.74 7.62
CA VAL A 28 1.88 -2.04 8.84
C VAL A 28 2.53 -0.65 8.87
N LEU A 29 1.74 0.42 8.98
CA LEU A 29 2.29 1.77 9.08
C LEU A 29 2.97 1.98 10.44
N LYS A 30 4.29 2.15 10.47
CA LYS A 30 5.06 2.41 11.70
C LYS A 30 5.35 3.87 11.97
N GLY A 31 5.27 4.71 10.95
CA GLY A 31 5.49 6.13 11.11
C GLY A 31 5.39 6.88 9.81
N PHE A 32 5.19 8.18 9.94
CA PHE A 32 5.14 9.11 8.82
C PHE A 32 5.67 10.47 9.25
N ASP A 33 5.96 11.34 8.28
CA ASP A 33 6.33 12.74 8.51
C ASP A 33 5.41 13.72 7.75
N GLN A 34 5.66 15.01 7.91
CA GLN A 34 4.87 16.08 7.26
C GLN A 34 4.99 16.10 5.73
N ALA A 35 5.94 15.38 5.14
CA ALA A 35 6.08 15.22 3.69
C ALA A 35 5.44 13.91 3.20
N THR A 36 4.72 13.20 4.06
CA THR A 36 4.11 11.89 3.78
C THR A 36 5.15 10.83 3.45
N ASN A 37 6.41 10.99 3.86
CA ASN A 37 7.31 9.84 3.87
C ASN A 37 6.77 8.84 4.88
N ILE A 38 6.69 7.55 4.52
CA ILE A 38 6.15 6.51 5.40
C ILE A 38 7.14 5.38 5.60
N ILE A 39 7.06 4.75 6.78
CA ILE A 39 7.75 3.53 7.12
C ILE A 39 6.71 2.43 7.24
N LEU A 40 6.84 1.38 6.43
CA LEU A 40 6.03 0.18 6.50
C LEU A 40 6.86 -0.96 7.10
N ASP A 41 6.27 -1.71 8.02
CA ASP A 41 6.82 -2.97 8.51
C ASP A 41 6.02 -4.16 7.95
N GLU A 42 6.62 -5.34 7.96
CA GLU A 42 6.02 -6.59 7.44
C GLU A 42 5.45 -6.44 6.02
N SER A 43 6.05 -5.58 5.21
CA SER A 43 5.46 -5.17 3.94
C SER A 43 5.70 -6.18 2.81
N HIS A 44 4.76 -6.20 1.88
CA HIS A 44 4.83 -6.96 0.63
C HIS A 44 4.19 -6.19 -0.52
N GLU A 45 4.68 -6.39 -1.74
CA GLU A 45 4.06 -5.87 -2.95
C GLU A 45 3.07 -6.87 -3.53
N ARG A 46 1.87 -6.41 -3.89
CA ARG A 46 0.87 -7.16 -4.66
C ARG A 46 1.05 -6.89 -6.14
N VAL A 47 1.52 -7.89 -6.88
CA VAL A 47 1.75 -7.81 -8.33
C VAL A 47 0.56 -8.43 -9.06
N TYR A 48 -0.23 -7.57 -9.71
CA TYR A 48 -1.42 -7.98 -10.46
C TYR A 48 -1.07 -8.34 -11.91
N SER A 49 -1.69 -9.40 -12.41
CA SER A 49 -1.51 -9.89 -13.78
C SER A 49 -2.84 -10.34 -14.37
N THR A 50 -2.97 -10.25 -15.69
CA THR A 50 -4.11 -10.82 -16.41
C THR A 50 -3.96 -12.31 -16.69
N LYS A 51 -2.77 -12.88 -16.44
CA LYS A 51 -2.45 -14.28 -16.74
C LYS A 51 -2.38 -15.15 -15.49
N GLU A 52 -1.79 -14.61 -14.43
CA GLU A 52 -1.51 -15.34 -13.18
C GLU A 52 -2.19 -14.63 -11.99
N GLY A 53 -2.37 -15.38 -10.90
CA GLY A 53 -2.83 -14.84 -9.62
C GLY A 53 -1.95 -13.72 -9.12
N VAL A 54 -2.49 -12.94 -8.18
CA VAL A 54 -1.75 -11.88 -7.53
C VAL A 54 -0.58 -12.50 -6.79
N GLN A 55 0.63 -12.08 -7.13
CA GLN A 55 1.85 -12.50 -6.43
C GLN A 55 2.15 -11.53 -5.29
N GLN A 56 2.61 -12.06 -4.16
CA GLN A 56 3.05 -11.27 -3.00
C GLN A 56 4.57 -11.33 -2.87
N LEU A 57 5.24 -10.22 -3.19
CA LEU A 57 6.70 -10.09 -3.06
C LEU A 57 7.05 -9.47 -1.71
N VAL A 58 7.70 -10.25 -0.83
CA VAL A 58 8.07 -9.78 0.52
C VAL A 58 9.16 -8.71 0.45
N LEU A 59 8.93 -7.59 1.15
CA LEU A 59 9.82 -6.46 1.25
C LEU A 59 10.35 -6.26 2.68
N GLY A 60 9.55 -6.61 3.71
CA GLY A 60 9.92 -6.44 5.12
C GLY A 60 9.77 -4.98 5.57
N LEU A 61 10.81 -4.43 6.21
CA LEU A 61 10.85 -3.01 6.56
C LEU A 61 11.12 -2.18 5.29
N TYR A 62 10.20 -1.30 4.92
CA TYR A 62 10.24 -0.58 3.66
C TYR A 62 9.88 0.90 3.84
N ILE A 63 10.70 1.80 3.31
CA ILE A 63 10.49 3.26 3.40
C ILE A 63 10.05 3.77 2.03
N ILE A 64 8.94 4.50 1.99
CA ILE A 64 8.43 5.12 0.77
C ILE A 64 8.51 6.64 0.92
N ARG A 65 9.14 7.30 -0.06
CA ARG A 65 9.20 8.76 -0.11
C ARG A 65 7.83 9.32 -0.51
N GLY A 66 7.34 10.33 0.20
CA GLY A 66 5.98 10.84 0.05
C GLY A 66 5.63 11.36 -1.33
N ASP A 67 6.58 11.99 -2.04
CA ASP A 67 6.39 12.43 -3.43
C ASP A 67 6.08 11.28 -4.40
N ASN A 68 6.39 10.03 -4.03
CA ASN A 68 6.14 8.85 -4.84
C ASN A 68 4.83 8.13 -4.47
N ILE A 69 4.05 8.66 -3.51
CA ILE A 69 2.80 8.08 -3.03
C ILE A 69 1.61 8.74 -3.73
N SER A 70 0.71 7.91 -4.27
CA SER A 70 -0.57 8.36 -4.84
C SER A 70 -1.74 8.18 -3.87
N ILE A 71 -1.85 7.03 -3.22
CA ILE A 71 -2.98 6.69 -2.33
C ILE A 71 -2.45 5.92 -1.12
N ILE A 72 -3.02 6.21 0.05
CA ILE A 72 -2.94 5.38 1.26
C ILE A 72 -4.37 5.04 1.67
N GLY A 73 -4.67 3.75 1.85
CA GLY A 73 -5.95 3.28 2.33
C GLY A 73 -5.78 2.29 3.46
N GLU A 74 -6.53 2.47 4.55
CA GLU A 74 -6.70 1.45 5.58
C GLU A 74 -7.28 0.16 4.96
N LEU A 75 -6.73 -0.98 5.37
CA LEU A 75 -7.16 -2.28 4.90
C LEU A 75 -8.06 -2.93 5.96
N ASP A 76 -9.24 -3.39 5.55
CA ASP A 76 -10.06 -4.29 6.39
C ASP A 76 -9.46 -5.70 6.34
N GLU A 77 -8.87 -6.14 7.45
CA GLU A 77 -8.16 -7.41 7.54
C GLU A 77 -9.06 -8.64 7.33
N GLU A 78 -10.31 -8.59 7.81
CA GLU A 78 -11.25 -9.72 7.67
C GLU A 78 -11.69 -9.85 6.21
N LEU A 79 -12.02 -8.73 5.58
CA LEU A 79 -12.36 -8.70 4.17
C LEU A 79 -11.16 -9.15 3.32
N ASP A 80 -9.96 -8.64 3.59
CA ASP A 80 -8.78 -8.97 2.81
C ASP A 80 -8.40 -10.45 2.95
N ALA A 81 -8.47 -11.02 4.15
CA ALA A 81 -8.23 -12.45 4.40
C ALA A 81 -9.25 -13.36 3.71
N SER A 82 -10.44 -12.86 3.40
CA SER A 82 -11.47 -13.61 2.68
C SER A 82 -11.24 -13.68 1.15
N LEU A 83 -10.30 -12.89 0.61
CA LEU A 83 -10.01 -12.84 -0.82
C LEU A 83 -9.08 -13.97 -1.24
N ASP A 84 -9.46 -14.72 -2.28
CA ASP A 84 -8.56 -15.65 -2.96
C ASP A 84 -7.71 -14.91 -4.00
N LEU A 85 -6.58 -14.33 -3.53
CA LEU A 85 -5.64 -13.60 -4.36
C LEU A 85 -5.05 -14.45 -5.52
N ALA A 86 -5.00 -15.78 -5.38
CA ALA A 86 -4.48 -16.66 -6.42
C ALA A 86 -5.43 -16.74 -7.64
N GLU A 87 -6.71 -16.43 -7.47
CA GLU A 87 -7.73 -16.42 -8.52
C GLU A 87 -8.05 -15.01 -9.05
N VAL A 88 -7.55 -13.96 -8.40
CA VAL A 88 -7.70 -12.58 -8.90
C VAL A 88 -6.86 -12.37 -10.15
N ARG A 89 -7.47 -11.80 -11.21
CA ARG A 89 -6.79 -11.38 -12.45
C ARG A 89 -7.14 -9.92 -12.74
N ALA A 90 -6.13 -9.09 -12.91
CA ALA A 90 -6.32 -7.67 -13.22
C ALA A 90 -5.14 -7.13 -14.03
N HIS A 91 -5.38 -6.05 -14.77
CA HIS A 91 -4.29 -5.30 -15.37
C HIS A 91 -3.46 -4.62 -14.27
N PRO A 92 -2.12 -4.52 -14.43
CA PRO A 92 -1.31 -3.66 -13.60
C PRO A 92 -1.86 -2.24 -13.58
N LEU A 93 -1.73 -1.55 -12.43
CA LEU A 93 -2.11 -0.16 -12.34
C LEU A 93 -1.21 0.68 -13.25
N ARG A 94 -1.81 1.68 -13.89
CA ARG A 94 -1.07 2.61 -14.73
C ARG A 94 -0.36 3.64 -13.86
N PRO A 95 0.83 4.11 -14.28
CA PRO A 95 1.51 5.20 -13.58
C PRO A 95 0.69 6.49 -13.67
N VAL A 96 0.88 7.35 -12.68
CA VAL A 96 0.35 8.72 -12.69
C VAL A 96 1.06 9.54 -13.75
N ILE A 97 0.28 10.28 -14.54
CA ILE A 97 0.78 11.22 -15.55
C ILE A 97 0.50 12.63 -15.02
N HIS A 98 1.58 13.40 -14.80
CA HIS A 98 1.53 14.77 -14.31
C HIS A 98 1.36 15.80 -15.43
#